data_AF-A0A6V7LY29-F1
#
_entry.id   AF-A0A6V7LY29-F1
#
_cell.length_a   1.000
_cell.length_b   1.000
_cell.length_c   1.000
_cell.angle_alpha   90.00
_cell.angle_beta   90.00
_cell.angle_gamma   90.00
#
_symmetry.space_group_name_H-M   'P 1'
#
loop_
_entity.id
_entity.type
_entity.pdbx_description
1 polymer ?
#
loop_
_entity_poly.entity_id
_entity_poly.type
_entity_poly.pdbx_seq_one_letter_code
_entity_poly.pdbx_strand_id
1 'polypeptide(L)'
;LILMIIYNVSLNCGGLEYVIQLKVYEVIAECLDNSADIQLTALRIIQSILYDLKDYRIYDRMLELIPVVRYHQLLSSTDKRISDAADSILTSIKKFHSTADTLSNLSVNN
;
A
#
# COMPACT_ATOMS: atom_id res chain seq x y z
N LEU A 1 7.29 13.39 -12.54
CA LEU A 1 6.94 12.75 -13.83
C LEU A 1 6.97 11.23 -13.73
N ILE A 2 8.12 10.62 -13.37
CA ILE A 2 8.26 9.15 -13.28
C ILE A 2 7.21 8.51 -12.35
N LEU A 3 7.03 9.05 -11.14
CA LEU A 3 6.05 8.50 -10.19
C LEU A 3 4.60 8.52 -10.71
N MET A 4 4.25 9.55 -11.50
CA MET A 4 2.93 9.64 -12.13
C MET A 4 2.76 8.59 -13.23
N ILE A 5 3.82 8.30 -14.00
CA ILE A 5 3.82 7.23 -15.00
C ILE A 5 3.61 5.88 -14.31
N ILE A 6 4.36 5.62 -13.23
CA ILE A 6 4.22 4.42 -12.42
C ILE A 6 2.79 4.27 -11.88
N TYR A 7 2.22 5.36 -11.36
CA TYR A 7 0.82 5.35 -10.91
C TYR A 7 -0.15 5.00 -12.04
N ASN A 8 -0.03 5.61 -13.21
CA ASN A 8 -0.91 5.29 -14.34
C ASN A 8 -0.76 3.82 -14.78
N VAL A 9 0.46 3.28 -14.74
CA VAL A 9 0.74 1.87 -15.02
C VAL A 9 0.11 0.96 -13.95
N SER A 10 0.16 1.34 -12.67
CA SER A 10 -0.39 0.54 -11.56
C SER A 10 -1.92 0.44 -11.56
N LEU A 11 -2.62 1.25 -12.37
CA LEU A 11 -4.08 1.16 -12.53
C LEU A 11 -4.52 0.09 -13.54
N ASN A 12 -3.61 -0.45 -14.35
CA ASN A 12 -3.88 -1.53 -15.29
C ASN A 12 -3.46 -2.88 -14.68
N CYS A 13 -4.24 -3.95 -14.82
CA CYS A 13 -3.92 -5.25 -14.20
C CYS A 13 -2.52 -5.79 -14.57
N GLY A 14 -2.15 -5.75 -15.86
CA GLY A 14 -0.82 -6.18 -16.31
C GLY A 14 0.29 -5.20 -15.90
N GLY A 15 -0.04 -3.91 -15.86
CA GLY A 15 0.88 -2.88 -15.39
C GLY A 15 1.18 -2.99 -13.89
N LEU A 16 0.17 -3.32 -13.08
CA LEU A 16 0.33 -3.53 -11.64
C LEU A 16 1.23 -4.73 -11.35
N GLU A 17 1.03 -5.84 -12.04
CA GLU A 17 1.91 -7.01 -11.93
C GLU A 17 3.36 -6.64 -12.24
N TYR A 18 3.58 -5.86 -13.31
CA TYR A 18 4.90 -5.37 -13.67
C TYR A 18 5.52 -4.45 -12.60
N VAL A 19 4.74 -3.52 -12.03
CA VAL A 19 5.16 -2.64 -10.92
C VAL A 19 5.55 -3.45 -9.68
N ILE A 20 4.83 -4.52 -9.38
CA ILE A 20 5.13 -5.41 -8.26
C ILE A 20 6.41 -6.21 -8.54
N GLN A 21 6.57 -6.77 -9.74
CA GLN A 21 7.76 -7.53 -10.15
C GLN A 21 9.04 -6.66 -10.12
N LEU A 22 8.93 -5.40 -10.51
CA LEU A 22 10.01 -4.42 -10.41
C LEU A 22 10.28 -3.92 -8.98
N LYS A 23 9.54 -4.42 -7.99
CA LYS A 23 9.68 -4.05 -6.57
C LYS A 23 9.60 -2.55 -6.32
N VAL A 24 8.75 -1.85 -7.07
CA VAL A 24 8.59 -0.40 -6.97
C VAL A 24 8.16 0.00 -5.54
N TYR A 25 7.47 -0.89 -4.80
CA TYR A 25 7.13 -0.69 -3.39
C TYR A 25 8.34 -0.46 -2.48
N GLU A 26 9.55 -0.94 -2.83
CA GLU A 26 10.78 -0.69 -2.05
C GLU A 26 11.21 0.77 -2.13
N VAL A 27 10.97 1.44 -3.26
CA VAL A 27 11.39 2.84 -3.50
C VAL A 27 10.26 3.82 -3.15
N ILE A 28 9.00 3.40 -3.24
CA ILE A 28 7.84 4.26 -2.93
C ILE A 28 7.81 4.66 -1.45
N ALA A 29 8.37 3.85 -0.55
CA ALA A 29 8.47 4.18 0.86
C ALA A 29 9.19 5.52 1.09
N GLU A 30 10.30 5.76 0.38
CA GLU A 30 11.07 7.02 0.45
C GLU A 30 10.29 8.22 -0.12
N CYS A 31 9.36 7.97 -1.05
CA CYS A 31 8.52 9.01 -1.63
C CYS A 31 7.51 9.60 -0.63
N LEU A 32 7.26 8.92 0.51
CA LEU A 32 6.35 9.43 1.54
C LEU A 32 6.90 10.62 2.32
N ASP A 33 8.19 10.90 2.27
CA ASP A 33 8.81 12.04 2.98
C ASP A 33 9.00 13.28 2.09
N ASN A 34 8.42 13.25 0.89
CA ASN A 34 8.54 14.32 -0.11
C ASN A 34 7.33 15.29 -0.07
N SER A 35 7.22 16.14 -1.10
CA SER A 35 6.10 17.08 -1.24
C SER A 35 4.75 16.36 -1.23
N ALA A 36 3.70 17.08 -0.82
CA ALA A 36 2.34 16.57 -0.71
C ALA A 36 1.86 15.83 -1.99
N ASP A 37 2.18 16.33 -3.18
CA ASP A 37 1.79 15.68 -4.44
C ASP A 37 2.56 14.38 -4.71
N ILE A 38 3.85 14.31 -4.34
CA ILE A 38 4.65 13.09 -4.45
C ILE A 38 4.16 12.07 -3.43
N GLN A 39 3.96 12.49 -2.19
CA GLN A 39 3.42 11.67 -1.10
C GLN A 39 2.04 11.10 -1.47
N LEU A 40 1.13 11.93 -2.02
CA LEU A 40 -0.19 11.48 -2.46
C LEU A 40 -0.09 10.44 -3.59
N THR A 41 0.80 10.65 -4.56
CA THR A 41 0.99 9.71 -5.66
C THR A 41 1.57 8.38 -5.15
N ALA A 42 2.52 8.44 -4.23
CA ALA A 42 3.08 7.27 -3.54
C ALA A 42 1.99 6.46 -2.81
N LEU A 43 1.15 7.12 -2.02
CA LEU A 43 0.03 6.48 -1.32
C LEU A 43 -0.95 5.82 -2.28
N ARG A 44 -1.25 6.45 -3.41
CA ARG A 44 -2.13 5.86 -4.43
C ARG A 44 -1.55 4.61 -5.06
N ILE A 45 -0.25 4.57 -5.33
CA ILE A 45 0.40 3.35 -5.83
C ILE A 45 0.35 2.25 -4.77
N ILE A 46 0.60 2.58 -3.50
CA ILE A 46 0.46 1.64 -2.38
C ILE A 46 -0.96 1.07 -2.33
N GLN A 47 -1.98 1.92 -2.46
CA GLN A 47 -3.39 1.47 -2.53
C GLN A 47 -3.62 0.51 -3.70
N SER A 48 -3.12 0.82 -4.90
CA SER A 48 -3.23 -0.08 -6.06
C SER A 48 -2.58 -1.44 -5.78
N ILE A 49 -1.38 -1.45 -5.21
CA ILE A 49 -0.68 -2.69 -4.86
C ILE A 49 -1.48 -3.49 -3.85
N LEU A 50 -1.90 -2.88 -2.74
CA LEU A 50 -2.64 -3.57 -1.66
C LEU A 50 -4.02 -4.06 -2.09
N TYR A 51 -4.65 -3.42 -3.08
CA TYR A 51 -5.99 -3.79 -3.54
C TYR A 51 -6.03 -5.15 -4.25
N ASP A 52 -5.05 -5.45 -5.11
CA ASP A 52 -4.98 -6.71 -5.87
C ASP A 52 -3.86 -7.63 -5.39
N LEU A 53 -3.37 -7.41 -4.15
CA LEU A 53 -2.26 -8.17 -3.62
C LEU A 53 -2.69 -9.59 -3.27
N LYS A 54 -2.12 -10.57 -3.97
CA LYS A 54 -2.34 -12.01 -3.73
C LYS A 54 -1.20 -12.67 -2.95
N ASP A 55 -0.06 -11.98 -2.82
CA ASP A 55 1.15 -12.50 -2.19
C ASP A 55 1.37 -11.85 -0.81
N TYR A 56 1.18 -12.64 0.25
CA TYR A 56 1.36 -12.20 1.64
C TYR A 56 2.79 -11.73 1.94
N ARG A 57 3.80 -12.27 1.24
CA ARG A 57 5.21 -11.90 1.48
C ARG A 57 5.48 -10.46 1.06
N ILE A 58 4.81 -10.02 0.00
CA ILE A 58 4.91 -8.64 -0.48
C ILE A 58 4.19 -7.71 0.50
N TYR A 59 3.07 -8.17 1.06
CA TYR A 59 2.32 -7.42 2.07
C TYR A 59 3.17 -7.21 3.33
N ASP A 60 3.73 -8.28 3.88
CA ASP A 60 4.60 -8.24 5.05
C ASP A 60 5.82 -7.33 4.79
N ARG A 61 6.43 -7.46 3.62
CA ARG A 61 7.54 -6.61 3.20
C ARG A 61 7.15 -5.13 3.13
N MET A 62 5.94 -4.81 2.67
CA MET A 62 5.45 -3.44 2.65
C MET A 62 5.22 -2.88 4.07
N LEU A 63 4.75 -3.69 5.01
CA LEU A 63 4.60 -3.28 6.41
C LEU A 63 5.94 -3.10 7.13
N GLU A 64 6.97 -3.84 6.74
CA GLU A 64 8.35 -3.61 7.22
C GLU A 64 8.90 -2.28 6.72
N LEU A 65 8.71 -1.98 5.43
CA LEU A 65 9.20 -0.77 4.78
C LEU A 65 8.45 0.48 5.25
N ILE A 66 7.14 0.36 5.43
CA ILE A 66 6.26 1.46 5.84
C ILE A 66 5.45 0.98 7.05
N PRO A 67 5.98 1.17 8.27
CA PRO A 67 5.31 0.75 9.49
C PRO A 67 3.92 1.37 9.63
N VAL A 68 2.99 0.64 10.24
CA VAL A 68 1.59 1.08 10.47
C VAL A 68 1.51 2.46 11.15
N VAL A 69 2.44 2.76 12.06
CA VAL A 69 2.55 4.06 12.72
C VAL A 69 2.74 5.22 11.73
N ARG A 70 3.41 4.98 10.59
CA ARG A 70 3.62 6.00 9.56
C ARG A 70 2.30 6.38 8.90
N TYR A 71 1.44 5.41 8.59
CA TYR A 71 0.11 5.71 8.05
C TYR A 71 -0.75 6.46 9.07
N HIS A 72 -0.65 6.14 10.36
CA HIS A 72 -1.33 6.91 11.41
C HIS A 72 -0.88 8.36 11.49
N GLN A 73 0.42 8.65 11.30
CA GLN A 73 0.91 10.02 11.23
C GLN A 73 0.29 10.77 10.02
N LEU A 74 0.14 10.09 8.88
CA LEU A 74 -0.43 10.67 7.66
C LEU A 74 -1.94 10.99 7.79
N LEU A 75 -2.67 10.35 8.71
CA LEU A 75 -4.05 10.75 9.04
C LEU A 75 -4.14 12.18 9.57
N SER A 76 -3.07 12.70 10.17
CA SER A 76 -3.02 14.07 10.70
C SER A 76 -2.60 15.10 9.65
N SER A 77 -2.44 14.71 8.38
CA SER A 77 -2.12 15.62 7.28
C SER A 77 -3.19 16.71 7.13
N THR A 78 -2.74 17.95 6.86
CA THR A 78 -3.62 19.06 6.50
C THR A 78 -4.18 18.91 5.08
N ASP A 79 -3.52 18.16 4.21
CA ASP A 79 -4.06 17.76 2.91
C ASP A 79 -5.01 16.58 3.08
N LYS A 80 -6.30 16.84 2.91
CA LYS A 80 -7.38 15.85 3.04
C LYS A 80 -7.19 14.64 2.12
N ARG A 81 -6.61 14.82 0.93
CA ARG A 81 -6.41 13.73 -0.03
C ARG A 81 -5.41 12.70 0.52
N ILE A 82 -4.44 13.17 1.28
CA ILE A 82 -3.39 12.34 1.90
C ILE A 82 -3.95 11.59 3.11
N SER A 83 -4.71 12.28 3.98
CA SER A 83 -5.33 11.63 5.13
C SER A 83 -6.39 10.61 4.71
N ASP A 84 -7.21 10.92 3.70
CA ASP A 84 -8.20 9.99 3.13
C ASP A 84 -7.50 8.75 2.50
N ALA A 85 -6.37 8.94 1.80
CA ALA A 85 -5.60 7.83 1.24
C ALA A 85 -4.97 6.95 2.33
N ALA A 86 -4.41 7.56 3.38
CA ALA A 86 -3.85 6.83 4.51
C ALA A 86 -4.92 6.02 5.28
N ASP A 87 -6.11 6.58 5.48
CA ASP A 87 -7.23 5.89 6.13
C ASP A 87 -7.70 4.68 5.32
N SER A 88 -7.78 4.84 3.99
CA SER A 88 -8.11 3.75 3.09
C SER A 88 -7.07 2.62 3.14
N ILE A 89 -5.77 2.94 3.18
CA ILE A 89 -4.69 1.94 3.33
C ILE A 89 -4.82 1.21 4.66
N LEU A 90 -5.02 1.93 5.78
CA LEU A 90 -5.20 1.33 7.10
C LEU A 90 -6.41 0.40 7.15
N THR A 91 -7.49 0.77 6.47
CA THR A 91 -8.68 -0.09 6.34
C THR A 91 -8.36 -1.37 5.57
N SER A 92 -7.62 -1.28 4.47
CA SER A 92 -7.16 -2.46 3.72
C SER A 92 -6.24 -3.34 4.56
N ILE A 93 -5.35 -2.72 5.36
CA ILE A 93 -4.44 -3.44 6.25
C ILE A 93 -5.24 -4.25 7.28
N LYS A 94 -6.19 -3.62 7.97
CA LYS A 94 -7.06 -4.28 8.95
C LYS A 94 -7.84 -5.45 8.34
N LYS A 95 -8.40 -5.26 7.14
CA LYS A 95 -9.14 -6.31 6.44
C LYS A 95 -8.26 -7.52 6.15
N PHE A 96 -7.04 -7.30 5.67
CA PHE A 96 -6.09 -8.36 5.38
C PHE A 96 -5.78 -9.21 6.63
N HIS A 97 -5.47 -8.57 7.76
CA HIS A 97 -5.23 -9.28 9.02
C HIS A 97 -6.44 -10.08 9.49
N SER A 98 -7.65 -9.49 9.46
CA SER A 98 -8.87 -10.23 9.84
C SER A 98 -9.12 -11.46 8.95
N THR A 99 -8.82 -11.38 7.66
CA THR A 99 -8.92 -12.52 6.74
C THR A 99 -7.84 -13.58 7.01
N ALA A 100 -6.60 -13.17 7.28
CA ALA A 100 -5.50 -14.08 7.60
C ALA A 100 -5.75 -14.86 8.92
N ASP A 101 -6.28 -14.19 9.94
CA ASP A 101 -6.64 -14.81 11.22
C ASP A 101 -7.76 -15.84 11.04
N THR A 102 -8.76 -15.54 10.20
CA THR A 102 -9.85 -16.47 9.89
C THR A 102 -9.35 -17.73 9.19
N LEU A 103 -8.45 -17.59 8.21
CA LEU A 103 -7.88 -18.73 7.47
C LEU A 103 -6.98 -19.60 8.35
N SER A 104 -6.20 -18.99 9.26
CA SER A 104 -5.34 -19.72 10.20
C SER A 104 -6.17 -20.52 11.22
N ASN A 105 -7.32 -20.00 11.66
CA ASN A 105 -8.21 -20.73 12.56
C ASN A 105 -8.96 -21.89 11.88
N LEU A 106 -9.13 -21.85 10.56
CA LEU A 106 -9.74 -22.95 9.79
C LEU A 106 -8.76 -24.10 9.50
N SER A 107 -7.45 -23.81 9.39
CA SER A 107 -6.42 -24.83 9.16
C SER A 107 -6.02 -25.59 10.42
N VAL A 108 -6.22 -25.02 11.62
CA VAL A 108 -5.95 -25.67 12.91
C VAL A 108 -7.09 -26.62 13.34
N ASN A 109 -8.28 -26.49 12.74
CA ASN A 109 -9.47 -27.28 13.08
C ASN A 109 -9.77 -28.43 12.10
N ASN A 110 -8.85 -28.75 11.18
CA ASN A 110 -8.90 -29.92 10.29
C ASN A 110 -7.69 -30.82 10.52
#